data_AF-A0A923FXA8-F1
#
_entry.id   AF-A0A923FXA8-F1
#
_cell.length_a   1.000
_cell.length_b   1.000
_cell.length_c   1.000
_cell.angle_alpha   90.00
_cell.angle_beta   90.00
_cell.angle_gamma   90.00
#
_symmetry.space_group_name_H-M   'P 1'
#
loop_
_entity.id
_entity.type
_entity.pdbx_description
1 polymer ?
#
loop_
_entity_poly.entity_id
_entity_poly.type
_entity_poly.pdbx_seq_one_letter_code
_entity_poly.pdbx_strand_id
1 'polypeptide(L)' 'MASLWTLLFHRPRHLTYARLDCDGKCLAFKHCGQPPAGSGWVQVSEAKLAWLGQPLPSSARVCARASRHWQQRSLPA' A
#
# COMPACT_ATOMS: atom_id res chain seq x y z
N MET A 1 -11.06 21.59 16.63
CA MET A 1 -11.57 20.59 17.61
C MET A 1 -12.08 19.40 16.83
N ALA A 2 -11.38 18.27 16.83
CA ALA A 2 -11.86 17.06 16.15
C ALA A 2 -12.92 16.38 17.02
N SER A 3 -14.10 16.13 16.46
CA SER A 3 -15.18 15.40 17.14
C SER A 3 -14.80 13.93 17.31
N LEU A 4 -15.19 13.31 18.42
CA LEU A 4 -14.94 11.87 18.67
C LEU A 4 -15.50 10.99 17.54
N TRP A 5 -16.59 11.45 16.89
CA TRP A 5 -17.17 10.81 15.72
C TRP A 5 -16.20 10.74 14.54
N THR A 6 -15.49 11.82 14.21
CA THR A 6 -14.54 11.80 13.10
C THR A 6 -13.37 10.86 13.35
N LEU A 7 -12.98 10.61 14.60
CA LEU A 7 -11.92 9.65 14.92
C LEU A 7 -12.36 8.19 14.76
N LEU A 8 -13.65 7.90 15.02
CA LEU A 8 -14.20 6.54 14.94
C LEU A 8 -14.60 6.15 13.51
N PHE A 9 -15.11 7.10 12.73
CA PHE A 9 -15.60 6.84 11.37
C PHE A 9 -14.54 7.06 10.27
N HIS A 10 -13.46 7.76 10.57
CA HIS A 10 -12.39 7.99 9.59
C HIS A 10 -11.42 6.81 9.56
N ARG A 11 -11.89 5.69 8.99
CA ARG A 11 -11.07 4.49 8.83
C ARG A 11 -9.93 4.80 7.85
N PRO A 12 -8.66 4.81 8.29
CA PRO A 12 -7.55 5.06 7.38
C PRO A 12 -7.57 3.96 6.32
N ARG A 13 -7.59 4.32 5.04
CA ARG A 13 -7.42 3.35 3.97
C ARG A 13 -5.98 2.84 4.08
N HIS A 14 -5.80 1.68 4.72
CA HIS A 14 -4.50 1.07 4.87
C HIS A 14 -3.98 0.67 3.48
N LEU A 15 -2.84 1.23 3.09
CA LEU A 15 -2.13 0.86 1.87
C LEU A 15 -1.02 -0.11 2.24
N THR A 16 -0.72 -1.03 1.32
CA THR A 16 0.40 -1.96 1.49
C THR A 16 1.62 -1.40 0.79
N TYR A 17 2.74 -1.41 1.50
CA TYR A 17 4.05 -1.04 0.97
C TYR A 17 5.01 -2.21 1.13
N ALA A 18 5.83 -2.42 0.11
CA ALA A 18 6.96 -3.34 0.12
C ALA A 18 8.25 -2.52 0.11
N ARG A 19 9.22 -2.89 0.93
CA ARG A 19 10.57 -2.30 0.91
C ARG A 19 11.44 -3.12 -0.02
N LEU A 20 12.04 -2.47 -1.00
CA LEU A 20 13.01 -3.05 -1.90
C LEU A 20 14.43 -2.67 -1.51
N ASP A 21 15.34 -3.61 -1.75
CA ASP A 21 16.78 -3.34 -1.74
C ASP A 21 17.24 -2.69 -3.06
N CYS A 22 18.51 -2.30 -3.13
CA CYS A 22 19.16 -1.79 -4.34
C CYS A 22 19.04 -2.76 -5.53
N ASP A 23 19.08 -4.07 -5.27
CA ASP A 23 18.87 -5.13 -6.26
C ASP A 23 17.38 -5.37 -6.62
N GLY A 24 16.44 -4.60 -6.05
CA GLY A 24 15.01 -4.75 -6.30
C GLY A 24 14.34 -5.94 -5.60
N LYS A 25 15.04 -6.59 -4.66
CA LYS A 25 14.50 -7.69 -3.83
C LYS A 25 13.62 -7.15 -2.73
N CYS A 26 12.49 -7.80 -2.45
CA CYS A 26 11.61 -7.39 -1.36
C CYS A 26 12.15 -7.86 -0.01
N LEU A 27 12.40 -6.91 0.88
CA LEU A 27 12.95 -7.14 2.21
C LEU A 27 11.87 -7.17 3.30
N ALA A 28 10.84 -6.32 3.16
CA ALA A 28 9.82 -6.15 4.18
C ALA A 28 8.50 -5.65 3.62
N PHE A 29 7.42 -5.88 4.37
CA PHE A 29 6.11 -5.32 4.09
C PHE A 29 5.62 -4.44 5.24
N LYS A 30 4.83 -3.41 4.91
CA LYS A 30 4.22 -2.51 5.89
C LYS A 30 2.83 -2.10 5.43
N HIS A 31 1.85 -2.25 6.32
CA HIS A 31 0.50 -1.70 6.13
C HIS A 31 0.39 -0.35 6.83
N CYS A 32 0.22 0.72 6.05
CA CYS A 32 0.07 2.06 6.60
C CYS A 32 -0.80 2.93 5.68
N GLY A 33 -1.58 3.85 6.26
CA GLY A 33 -2.40 4.79 5.49
C GLY A 33 -1.61 5.97 4.92
N GLN A 34 -0.37 6.15 5.37
CA GLN A 34 0.54 7.22 4.95
C GLN A 34 1.80 6.63 4.33
N PRO A 35 2.46 7.33 3.39
CA PRO A 35 3.73 6.88 2.84
C PRO A 35 4.76 6.73 3.97
N PRO A 36 5.40 5.56 4.11
CA PRO A 36 6.39 5.34 5.15
C PRO A 36 7.62 6.24 4.92
N ALA A 37 8.13 6.81 6.01
CA ALA A 37 9.40 7.52 5.98
C ALA A 37 10.56 6.53 5.70
N GLY A 38 11.33 6.80 4.65
CA GLY A 38 12.48 6.00 4.23
C GLY A 38 12.54 5.78 2.72
N SER A 39 13.73 5.46 2.21
CA SER A 39 13.93 5.09 0.80
C SER A 39 13.60 3.63 0.54
N GLY A 40 13.28 3.30 -0.72
CA GLY A 40 13.04 1.93 -1.17
C GLY A 40 11.63 1.39 -0.89
N TRP A 41 10.72 2.18 -0.34
CA TRP A 41 9.32 1.77 -0.19
C TRP A 41 8.54 1.98 -1.49
N VAL A 42 7.92 0.91 -1.98
CA VAL A 42 7.01 0.93 -3.12
C VAL A 42 5.65 0.44 -2.71
N GLN A 43 4.61 1.10 -3.20
CA GLN A 43 3.23 0.68 -2.94
C GLN A 43 2.92 -0.59 -3.74
N VAL A 44 2.35 -1.57 -3.07
CA VAL A 44 1.89 -2.84 -3.65
C VAL A 44 0.41 -3.05 -3.35
N SER A 45 -0.25 -3.88 -4.15
CA SER A 45 -1.69 -4.13 -4.02
C SER A 45 -1.99 -5.08 -2.87
N GLU A 46 -1.06 -5.99 -2.59
CA GLU A 46 -1.17 -7.04 -1.60
C GLU A 46 0.21 -7.37 -1.02
N ALA A 47 0.27 -7.91 0.20
CA ALA A 47 1.51 -8.38 0.81
C ALA A 47 1.62 -9.91 0.63
N LYS A 48 2.39 -10.36 -0.36
CA LYS A 48 2.68 -11.79 -0.55
C LYS A 48 4.04 -12.14 0.02
N LEU A 49 4.05 -13.03 1.04
CA LEU A 49 5.29 -13.54 1.63
C LEU A 49 6.21 -14.20 0.59
N ALA A 50 5.65 -14.77 -0.47
CA ALA A 50 6.41 -15.36 -1.57
C ALA A 50 7.38 -14.38 -2.27
N TRP A 51 7.19 -13.07 -2.11
CA TRP A 51 8.11 -12.07 -2.65
C TRP A 51 9.29 -11.76 -1.72
N LEU A 52 9.26 -12.15 -0.43
CA LEU A 52 10.38 -11.92 0.47
C LEU A 52 11.65 -12.59 -0.06
N GLY A 53 12.71 -11.81 -0.20
CA GLY A 53 13.99 -12.25 -0.77
C GLY A 53 13.98 -12.43 -2.29
N GLN A 54 12.85 -12.19 -2.96
CA GLN A 54 12.68 -12.28 -4.41
C GLN A 54 12.53 -10.90 -5.05
N PRO A 55 12.88 -10.73 -6.34
CA PRO A 55 12.67 -9.48 -7.05
C PRO A 55 11.17 -9.19 -7.18
N LEU A 56 10.76 -7.97 -6.82
CA LEU A 56 9.34 -7.61 -6.84
C LEU A 56 8.86 -7.46 -8.31
N PRO A 57 7.89 -8.28 -8.76
CA PRO A 57 7.40 -8.21 -10.13
C PRO A 57 6.71 -6.86 -10.37
N SER A 58 6.86 -6.32 -11.58
CA SER A 58 6.27 -5.04 -11.97
C SER A 58 4.74 -5.04 -11.84
N SER A 59 4.09 -6.19 -12.03
CA SER A 59 2.65 -6.38 -11.86
C SER A 59 2.16 -6.25 -10.42
N ALA A 60 3.02 -6.49 -9.43
CA ALA A 60 2.68 -6.32 -8.00
C ALA A 60 2.74 -4.85 -7.56
N ARG A 61 3.47 -4.02 -8.31
CA ARG A 61 3.61 -2.60 -8.01
C ARG A 61 2.29 -1.92 -8.39
N VAL A 62 1.68 -1.25 -7.42
CA VAL A 62 0.51 -0.43 -7.69
C VAL A 62 1.00 0.81 -8.42
N CYS A 63 0.79 0.85 -9.74
CA CYS A 63 0.82 2.11 -10.46
C CYS A 63 -0.20 3.03 -9.77
N ALA A 64 0.24 4.16 -9.23
CA ALA A 64 -0.58 5.12 -8.47
C ALA A 64 -1.87 5.57 -9.21
N ARG A 65 -1.96 5.31 -10.53
CA ARG A 65 -3.15 5.55 -11.35
C ARG A 65 -4.26 4.49 -11.20
N ALA A 66 -3.90 3.22 -10.95
CA ALA A 66 -4.88 2.12 -10.86
C ALA A 66 -5.59 2.07 -9.50
N SER A 67 -4.90 2.45 -8.41
CA SER A 67 -5.48 2.44 -7.06
C SER A 67 -6.60 3.45 -6.87
N ARG A 68 -6.53 4.62 -7.50
CA ARG A 68 -7.63 5.61 -7.45
C ARG A 68 -8.89 5.10 -8.14
N HIS A 69 -8.75 4.36 -9.23
CA HIS A 69 -9.89 3.90 -10.04
C HIS A 69 -10.66 2.75 -9.39
N TRP A 70 -9.97 1.82 -8.73
CA TRP A 70 -10.64 0.74 -7.98
C TRP A 70 -11.33 1.25 -6.71
N GLN A 71 -10.78 2.29 -6.09
CA GLN A 71 -11.39 2.93 -4.92
C GLN A 71 -12.64 3.76 -5.25
N GLN A 72 -12.91 4.05 -6.54
CA GLN A 72 -14.07 4.80 -7.03
C GLN A 72 -15.22 3.92 -7.53
N ARG A 73 -15.03 2.59 -7.66
CA ARG A 73 -16.14 1.68 -7.97
C ARG A 73 -16.80 1.21 -6.67
N SER A 74 -17.38 2.15 -5.92
CA SER A 74 -18.51 1.82 -5.06
C SER A 74 -19.67 1.47 -6.00
N LEU A 75 -19.96 0.17 -6.12
CA LEU A 75 -21.14 -0.34 -6.81
C LEU A 75 -22.40 0.30 -6.20
N PRO A 76 -23.23 1.02 -6.97
CA PRO A 76 -24.58 1.35 -6.52
C PRO A 76 -25.39 0.05 -6.43
N ALA A 77 -26.16 -0.08 -5.34
CA ALA A 77 -27.13 -1.15 -5.12
C ALA A 77 -28.42 -0.90 -5.91
#